data_AF-K1YWC3-F1
#
_entry.id   AF-K1YWC3-F1
#
_cell.length_a   1.000
_cell.length_b   1.000
_cell.length_c   1.000
_cell.angle_alpha   90.00
_cell.angle_beta   90.00
_cell.angle_gamma   90.00
#
_symmetry.space_group_name_H-M   'P 1'
#
loop_
_entity.id
_entity.type
_entity.pdbx_description
1 polymer ?
#
loop_
_entity_poly.entity_id
_entity_poly.type
_entity_poly.pdbx_seq_one_letter_code
_entity_poly.pdbx_strand_id
1 'polypeptide(L)'
;CWAEFFLPGYGWVPVDPADVRKMMLTENLQPEDARTKEYREYFWGAWDSYRVKLATGRDLILNPRQAGAPLNTFGYPYGEVGGKPLDWLDPKTFKYTFTYRRQINE
;
A
#
# COMPACT_ATOMS: atom_id res chain seq x y z
N CYS A 1 4.24 -3.43 -6.05
CA CYS A 1 2.86 -3.84 -6.41
C CYS A 1 2.69 -5.28 -5.99
N TRP A 2 1.65 -5.61 -5.25
CA TRP A 2 1.35 -6.99 -4.84
C TRP A 2 0.00 -7.41 -5.43
N ALA A 3 -0.32 -8.69 -5.25
CA ALA A 3 -1.63 -9.21 -5.59
C ALA A 3 -2.14 -10.11 -4.46
N GLU A 4 -3.41 -10.45 -4.54
CA GLU A 4 -4.03 -11.55 -3.82
C GLU A 4 -4.73 -12.42 -4.86
N PHE A 5 -4.70 -13.73 -4.67
CA PHE A 5 -5.49 -14.66 -5.48
C PHE A 5 -6.42 -15.46 -4.58
N PHE A 6 -7.60 -15.79 -5.08
CA PHE A 6 -8.56 -16.58 -4.33
C PHE A 6 -8.33 -18.07 -4.56
N LEU A 7 -8.06 -18.82 -3.50
CA LEU A 7 -7.94 -20.28 -3.51
C LEU A 7 -9.20 -20.90 -2.89
N PRO A 8 -10.03 -21.62 -3.68
CA PRO A 8 -11.23 -22.27 -3.16
C PRO A 8 -10.93 -23.17 -1.96
N GLY A 9 -11.74 -23.05 -0.90
CA GLY A 9 -11.55 -23.79 0.35
C GLY A 9 -10.53 -23.19 1.32
N TYR A 10 -9.76 -22.18 0.91
CA TYR A 10 -8.78 -21.49 1.76
C TYR A 10 -9.07 -19.99 1.92
N GLY A 11 -9.36 -19.28 0.83
CA GLY A 11 -9.64 -17.85 0.83
C GLY A 11 -8.66 -17.03 -0.02
N TRP A 12 -8.53 -15.74 0.29
CA TRP A 12 -7.57 -14.85 -0.37
C TRP A 12 -6.15 -15.12 0.14
N VAL A 13 -5.23 -15.38 -0.78
CA VAL A 13 -3.82 -15.68 -0.52
C VAL A 13 -2.98 -14.52 -1.05
N PRO A 14 -2.12 -13.90 -0.22
CA PRO A 14 -1.26 -12.83 -0.67
C PRO A 14 -0.09 -13.34 -1.52
N VAL A 15 0.33 -12.54 -2.50
CA VAL A 15 1.55 -12.80 -3.28
C VAL A 15 2.27 -11.49 -3.59
N ASP A 16 3.58 -11.44 -3.38
CA ASP A 16 4.38 -10.24 -3.64
C ASP A 16 5.64 -10.48 -4.49
N PRO A 17 5.49 -10.56 -5.82
CA PRO A 17 6.64 -10.68 -6.71
C PRO A 17 7.45 -9.38 -6.81
N ALA A 18 6.87 -8.23 -6.45
CA ALA A 18 7.58 -6.96 -6.51
C ALA A 18 8.63 -6.85 -5.40
N ASP A 19 8.31 -7.31 -4.20
CA ASP A 19 9.29 -7.34 -3.11
C ASP A 19 10.39 -8.39 -3.36
N VAL A 20 10.10 -9.52 -4.02
CA VAL A 20 11.16 -10.41 -4.52
C VAL A 20 12.14 -9.64 -5.42
N ARG A 21 11.61 -8.89 -6.40
CA ARG A 21 12.45 -8.09 -7.31
C ARG A 21 13.18 -6.96 -6.60
N LYS A 22 12.57 -6.36 -5.57
CA LYS A 22 13.20 -5.35 -4.73
C LYS A 22 14.38 -5.93 -3.96
N MET A 23 14.21 -7.09 -3.32
CA MET A 23 15.28 -7.77 -2.60
C MET A 23 16.43 -8.16 -3.53
N MET A 24 16.11 -8.71 -4.71
CA MET A 24 17.11 -8.98 -5.74
C MET A 24 17.91 -7.74 -6.13
N LEU A 25 17.24 -6.59 -6.30
CA LEU A 25 17.90 -5.33 -6.63
C LEU A 25 18.78 -4.82 -5.48
N THR A 26 18.27 -4.82 -4.24
CA THR A 26 18.97 -4.25 -3.08
C THR A 26 20.16 -5.11 -2.65
N GLU A 27 20.10 -6.41 -2.91
CA GLU A 27 21.13 -7.37 -2.51
C GLU A 27 21.96 -7.88 -3.69
N ASN A 28 21.75 -7.34 -4.89
CA ASN A 28 22.43 -7.71 -6.12
C ASN A 28 22.37 -9.22 -6.45
N LEU A 29 21.17 -9.81 -6.33
CA LEU A 29 20.93 -11.24 -6.53
C LEU A 29 20.43 -11.53 -7.96
N GLN A 30 20.82 -12.69 -8.47
CA GLN A 30 20.32 -13.29 -9.69
C GLN A 30 19.09 -14.17 -9.43
N PRO A 31 18.26 -14.45 -10.47
CA PRO A 31 17.08 -15.30 -10.34
C PRO A 31 17.35 -16.71 -9.79
N GLU A 32 18.56 -17.24 -9.99
CA GLU A 32 18.97 -18.61 -9.65
C GLU A 32 19.54 -18.73 -8.23
N ASP A 33 19.90 -17.61 -7.61
CA ASP A 33 20.52 -17.58 -6.29
C ASP A 33 19.60 -18.21 -5.22
N ALA A 34 20.21 -18.93 -4.28
CA ALA A 34 19.49 -19.57 -3.18
C ALA A 34 18.62 -18.58 -2.41
N ARG A 35 19.16 -17.40 -2.11
CA ARG A 35 18.45 -16.33 -1.40
C ARG A 35 17.26 -15.76 -2.19
N THR A 36 17.34 -15.71 -3.51
CA THR A 36 16.19 -15.33 -4.36
C THR A 36 15.07 -16.37 -4.26
N LYS A 37 15.41 -17.67 -4.17
CA LYS A 37 14.42 -18.74 -3.97
C LYS A 37 13.74 -18.62 -2.61
N GLU A 38 14.50 -18.35 -1.55
CA GLU A 38 13.94 -18.08 -0.21
C GLU A 38 12.95 -16.91 -0.23
N TYR A 39 13.27 -15.80 -0.91
CA TYR A 39 12.32 -14.70 -1.06
C TYR A 39 11.07 -15.09 -1.84
N ARG A 40 11.20 -15.87 -2.92
CA ARG A 40 10.03 -16.36 -3.68
C ARG A 40 9.14 -17.23 -2.82
N GLU A 41 9.71 -18.13 -2.03
CA GLU A 41 8.97 -19.00 -1.13
C GLU A 41 8.27 -18.19 -0.03
N TYR A 42 8.96 -17.23 0.57
CA TYR A 42 8.37 -16.36 1.59
C TYR A 42 7.22 -15.52 1.05
N PHE A 43 7.42 -14.80 -0.06
CA PHE A 43 6.41 -13.90 -0.63
C PHE A 43 5.32 -14.62 -1.44
N TRP A 44 5.34 -15.96 -1.49
CA TRP A 44 4.25 -16.78 -2.02
C TRP A 44 3.32 -17.23 -0.89
N GLY A 45 2.43 -16.33 -0.47
CA GLY A 45 1.56 -16.54 0.70
C GLY A 45 1.85 -15.63 1.87
N ALA A 46 2.80 -14.70 1.74
CA ALA A 46 3.06 -13.67 2.75
C ALA A 46 3.26 -12.27 2.17
N TRP A 47 3.15 -11.29 3.06
CA TRP A 47 3.61 -9.93 2.90
C TRP A 47 4.72 -9.64 3.91
N ASP A 48 5.51 -8.58 3.70
CA ASP A 48 6.42 -8.12 4.75
C ASP A 48 5.64 -7.67 6.00
N SER A 49 6.29 -7.77 7.18
CA SER A 49 5.64 -7.49 8.47
C SER A 49 5.43 -6.01 8.77
N TYR A 50 5.92 -5.10 7.93
CA TYR A 50 5.88 -3.66 8.16
C TYR A 50 4.79 -2.96 7.33
N ARG A 51 3.85 -3.71 6.76
CA ARG A 51 2.79 -3.14 5.92
C ARG A 51 1.69 -2.46 6.72
N VAL A 52 1.25 -1.33 6.17
CA VAL A 52 0.10 -0.57 6.67
C VAL A 52 -0.84 -0.31 5.50
N LYS A 53 -2.10 -0.75 5.62
CA LYS A 53 -3.15 -0.42 4.66
C LYS A 53 -3.80 0.91 5.07
N LEU A 54 -3.58 1.95 4.27
CA LEU A 54 -4.13 3.29 4.55
C LEU A 54 -5.58 3.45 4.07
N ALA A 55 -5.93 2.82 2.95
CA ALA A 55 -7.26 2.96 2.35
C ALA A 55 -7.66 1.72 1.55
N THR A 56 -8.96 1.62 1.27
CA THR A 56 -9.56 0.60 0.39
C THR A 56 -10.63 1.23 -0.49
N GLY A 57 -10.78 0.72 -1.71
CA GLY A 57 -11.81 1.15 -2.66
C GLY A 57 -11.32 2.08 -3.77
N ARG A 58 -12.24 2.41 -4.67
CA ARG A 58 -12.06 3.24 -5.86
C ARG A 58 -13.21 4.24 -5.96
N ASP A 59 -12.98 5.38 -6.59
CA ASP A 59 -13.98 6.43 -6.85
C ASP A 59 -14.77 6.81 -5.58
N LEU A 60 -14.01 7.09 -4.52
CA LEU A 60 -14.50 7.26 -3.17
C LEU A 60 -15.25 8.58 -3.00
N ILE A 61 -16.43 8.49 -2.39
CA ILE A 61 -17.18 9.63 -1.88
C ILE A 61 -16.90 9.73 -0.38
N LEU A 62 -16.31 10.85 0.04
CA LEU A 62 -15.96 11.10 1.44
C LEU A 62 -17.19 11.40 2.28
N ASN A 63 -17.03 11.26 3.60
CA ASN A 63 -17.97 11.77 4.59
C ASN A 63 -17.21 12.65 5.59
N PRO A 64 -17.41 13.98 5.60
CA PRO A 64 -18.33 14.74 4.74
C PRO A 64 -17.98 14.68 3.26
N ARG A 65 -18.99 14.83 2.39
CA ARG A 65 -18.83 14.80 0.93
C ARG A 65 -17.88 15.91 0.49
N GLN A 66 -16.89 15.56 -0.31
CA GLN A 66 -15.99 16.52 -0.94
C GLN A 66 -16.72 17.37 -2.01
N ALA A 67 -16.28 18.60 -2.21
CA ALA A 67 -16.74 19.45 -3.32
C ALA A 67 -16.14 19.01 -4.67
N GLY A 68 -14.94 18.42 -4.63
CA GLY A 68 -14.27 17.86 -5.81
C GLY A 68 -14.91 16.57 -6.36
N ALA A 69 -14.26 16.01 -7.39
CA ALA A 69 -14.66 14.71 -7.95
C ALA A 69 -14.47 13.56 -6.93
N PRO A 70 -15.09 12.38 -7.17
CA PRO A 70 -14.78 11.16 -6.44
C PRO A 70 -13.27 10.88 -6.43
N LEU A 71 -12.73 10.47 -5.28
CA LEU A 71 -11.30 10.20 -5.17
C LEU A 71 -10.98 8.83 -5.73
N ASN A 72 -10.17 8.77 -6.79
CA ASN A 72 -9.81 7.51 -7.42
C ASN A 72 -9.24 6.49 -6.41
N THR A 73 -8.44 6.94 -5.44
CA THR A 73 -8.05 6.21 -4.22
C THR A 73 -7.88 7.21 -3.07
N PHE A 74 -7.77 6.72 -1.83
CA PHE A 74 -7.46 7.56 -0.66
C PHE A 74 -6.06 7.26 -0.10
N GLY A 75 -5.07 7.08 -0.98
CA GLY A 75 -3.68 6.84 -0.59
C GLY A 75 -2.92 8.10 -0.17
N TYR A 76 -3.38 9.26 -0.63
CA TYR A 76 -2.88 10.59 -0.26
C TYR A 76 -3.96 11.31 0.53
N PRO A 77 -3.62 12.13 1.54
CA PRO A 77 -4.62 12.93 2.24
C PRO A 77 -5.32 13.89 1.30
N TYR A 78 -6.57 14.18 1.61
CA TYR A 78 -7.41 15.11 0.86
C TYR A 78 -7.69 16.36 1.70
N GLY A 79 -7.65 17.53 1.08
CA GLY A 79 -7.99 18.80 1.71
C GLY A 79 -8.63 19.77 0.72
N GLU A 80 -9.53 20.61 1.22
CA GLU A 80 -10.20 21.64 0.43
C GLU A 80 -10.15 22.99 1.15
N VAL A 81 -9.99 24.08 0.39
CA VAL A 81 -10.13 25.45 0.89
C VAL A 81 -11.13 26.18 0.00
N GLY A 82 -12.26 26.60 0.58
CA GLY A 82 -13.33 27.26 -0.18
C GLY A 82 -13.92 26.37 -1.30
N GLY A 83 -14.02 25.06 -1.05
CA GLY A 83 -14.53 24.08 -2.03
C GLY A 83 -13.55 23.74 -3.17
N LYS A 84 -12.30 24.22 -3.09
CA LYS A 84 -11.25 23.88 -4.07
C LYS A 84 -10.32 22.83 -3.48
N PRO A 85 -10.15 21.66 -4.12
CA PRO A 85 -9.18 20.66 -3.70
C PRO A 85 -7.75 21.22 -3.73
N LEU A 86 -6.97 20.91 -2.71
CA LEU A 86 -5.53 21.15 -2.68
C LEU A 86 -4.82 20.08 -3.51
N ASP A 87 -3.74 20.45 -4.20
CA ASP A 87 -2.91 19.48 -4.92
C ASP A 87 -2.06 18.67 -3.92
N TRP A 88 -2.48 17.44 -3.66
CA TRP A 88 -1.78 16.54 -2.75
C TRP A 88 -0.49 15.95 -3.31
N LEU A 89 -0.17 16.20 -4.58
CA LEU A 89 1.11 15.84 -5.22
C LEU A 89 2.12 16.98 -5.22
N ASP A 90 1.73 18.19 -4.79
CA ASP A 90 2.65 19.32 -4.60
C ASP A 90 3.10 19.43 -3.13
N PRO A 91 4.27 18.85 -2.76
CA PRO A 91 4.76 18.86 -1.39
C PRO A 91 5.16 20.26 -0.89
N LYS A 92 5.24 21.27 -1.77
CA LYS A 92 5.51 22.65 -1.33
C LYS A 92 4.29 23.27 -0.69
N THR A 93 3.10 22.95 -1.19
CA THR A 93 1.84 23.58 -0.80
C THR A 93 0.95 22.68 0.05
N PHE A 94 1.15 21.35 -0.01
CA PHE A 94 0.40 20.39 0.80
C PHE A 94 1.32 19.35 1.45
N LYS A 95 1.53 19.48 2.76
CA LYS A 95 2.39 18.59 3.56
C LYS A 95 1.57 17.82 4.57
N TYR A 96 1.89 16.55 4.73
CA TYR A 96 1.21 15.68 5.67
C TYR A 96 2.18 14.65 6.26
N THR A 97 1.85 14.15 7.44
CA THR A 97 2.62 13.11 8.13
C THR A 97 1.67 12.03 8.60
N PHE A 98 1.95 10.77 8.22
CA PHE A 98 1.31 9.62 8.85
C PHE A 98 2.08 9.27 10.12
N THR A 99 1.38 9.23 11.25
CA THR A 99 1.94 8.75 12.52
C THR A 99 1.10 7.58 13.02
N TYR A 100 1.75 6.62 13.66
CA TYR A 100 1.08 5.52 14.34
C TYR A 100 1.62 5.40 15.76
N ARG A 101 0.77 4.95 16.69
CA ARG A 101 1.20 4.53 18.03
C ARG A 101 0.79 3.08 18.21
N ARG A 102 1.74 2.24 18.61
CA ARG A 102 1.42 0.88 19.05
C ARG A 102 0.57 0.98 20.30
N GLN A 103 -0.68 0.52 20.24
CA GLN A 103 -1.45 0.28 21.45
C GLN A 103 -0.97 -1.04 22.05
N ILE A 104 -0.50 -0.98 23.29
CA ILE A 104 -0.24 -2.16 24.11
C ILE A 104 -1.45 -2.26 25.02
N ASN A 105 -2.30 -3.25 24.79
CA ASN A 105 -3.39 -3.53 25.71
C ASN A 105 -2.79 -4.33 26.87
N GLU A 106 -2.95 -3.83 28.10
CA GLU A 106 -2.67 -4.57 29.34
C GLU A 106 -3.70 -5.67 29.58
#